data_AF-A0A3B9C0L1-F1
#
_entry.id   AF-A0A3B9C0L1-F1
#
_cell.length_a   1.000
_cell.length_b   1.000
_cell.length_c   1.000
_cell.angle_alpha   90.00
_cell.angle_beta   90.00
_cell.angle_gamma   90.00
#
_symmetry.space_group_name_H-M   'P 1'
#
loop_
_entity.id
_entity.type
_entity.pdbx_description
1 polymer ?
#
loop_
_entity_poly.entity_id
_entity_poly.type
_entity_poly.pdbx_seq_one_letter_code
_entity_poly.pdbx_strand_id
1 'polypeptide(L)'
;MGSLDLTLILCTFAIGGSLTGDCTRKILSLLDISHSAVSIFLYIVLLTLLWPVMVILVSIPFGQFRFFKNYLQKIARRMRLIKPKS
;
A
#
# COMPACT_ATOMS: atom_id res chain seq x y z
N MET A 1 18.53 0.27 -13.40
CA MET A 1 17.07 0.37 -13.63
C MET A 1 16.91 0.96 -15.02
N GLY A 2 16.28 0.22 -15.92
CA GLY A 2 15.92 0.74 -17.24
C GLY A 2 14.68 1.65 -17.15
N SER A 3 14.38 2.39 -18.21
CA SER A 3 13.14 3.18 -18.31
C SER A 3 11.88 2.32 -18.12
N LEU A 4 11.91 1.06 -18.57
CA LEU A 4 10.83 0.09 -18.41
C LEU A 4 10.54 -0.27 -16.95
N ASP A 5 11.56 -0.39 -16.09
CA ASP A 5 11.37 -0.67 -14.66
C ASP A 5 10.59 0.46 -13.99
N LEU A 6 10.95 1.71 -14.32
CA LEU A 6 10.26 2.90 -13.83
C LEU A 6 8.80 2.93 -14.27
N THR A 7 8.51 2.62 -15.53
CA THR A 7 7.13 2.52 -16.02
C THR A 7 6.33 1.47 -15.25
N LEU A 8 6.89 0.27 -15.04
CA LEU A 8 6.21 -0.80 -14.30
C LEU A 8 5.97 -0.42 -12.83
N ILE A 9 6.91 0.30 -12.20
CA ILE A 9 6.77 0.82 -10.84
C ILE A 9 5.63 1.85 -10.78
N LEU A 10 5.57 2.78 -11.73
CA LEU A 10 4.49 3.77 -11.79
C LEU A 10 3.12 3.12 -12.05
N CYS A 11 3.06 2.11 -12.92
CA CYS A 11 1.84 1.31 -13.12
C CYS A 11 1.43 0.58 -11.84
N THR A 12 2.39 0.01 -11.09
CA THR A 12 2.13 -0.65 -9.81
C THR A 12 1.56 0.34 -8.80
N PHE A 13 2.08 1.56 -8.74
CA PHE A 13 1.55 2.62 -7.86
C PHE A 13 0.16 3.09 -8.28
N ALA A 14 -0.09 3.27 -9.58
CA ALA A 14 -1.41 3.66 -10.08
C ALA A 14 -2.47 2.60 -9.77
N ILE A 15 -2.19 1.33 -10.09
CA ILE A 15 -3.12 0.21 -9.86
C ILE A 15 -3.27 -0.07 -8.36
N GLY A 16 -2.16 -0.14 -7.62
CA GLY A 16 -2.17 -0.37 -6.17
C GLY A 16 -2.89 0.75 -5.41
N GLY A 17 -2.70 2.00 -5.82
CA GLY A 17 -3.39 3.17 -5.26
C GLY A 17 -4.90 3.11 -5.47
N SER A 18 -5.35 2.88 -6.71
CA SER A 18 -6.77 2.75 -7.04
C SER A 18 -7.44 1.60 -6.27
N LEU A 19 -6.82 0.41 -6.25
CA LEU A 19 -7.35 -0.75 -5.53
C LEU A 19 -7.43 -0.50 -4.02
N THR A 20 -6.43 0.16 -3.43
CA THR A 20 -6.44 0.50 -2.00
C THR A 20 -7.59 1.44 -1.68
N GLY A 21 -7.82 2.46 -2.51
CA GLY A 21 -8.94 3.40 -2.35
C GLY A 21 -10.29 2.68 -2.38
N ASP A 22 -10.50 1.82 -3.37
CA ASP A 22 -11.75 1.07 -3.52
C ASP A 22 -11.97 0.09 -2.36
N CYS A 23 -10.93 -0.66 -1.95
CA CYS A 23 -11.02 -1.56 -0.80
C CYS A 23 -11.29 -0.79 0.50
N THR A 24 -10.65 0.36 0.70
CA THR A 24 -10.86 1.19 1.89
C THR A 24 -12.30 1.70 1.96
N ARG A 25 -12.85 2.19 0.83
CA ARG A 25 -14.25 2.62 0.75
C ARG A 25 -15.21 1.47 1.08
N LYS A 26 -14.97 0.27 0.55
CA LYS A 26 -15.77 -0.93 0.84
C LYS A 26 -15.73 -1.31 2.31
N ILE A 27 -14.56 -1.28 2.94
CA ILE A 27 -14.45 -1.60 4.38
C ILE A 27 -15.18 -0.53 5.20
N LEU A 28 -15.03 0.75 4.86
CA LEU A 28 -15.68 1.84 5.55
C LEU A 28 -17.21 1.79 5.43
N SER A 29 -17.73 1.42 4.26
CA SER A 29 -19.18 1.22 4.08
C SER A 29 -19.73 0.03 4.86
N LEU A 30 -18.91 -0.99 5.15
CA LEU A 30 -19.32 -2.12 5.99
C LEU A 30 -19.38 -1.76 7.48
N LEU A 31 -18.62 -0.74 7.90
CA LEU A 31 -18.57 -0.30 9.30
C LEU A 31 -19.70 0.69 9.66
N ASP A 32 -20.49 1.14 8.67
CA ASP A 32 -21.65 2.04 8.81
C ASP A 32 -21.45 3.19 9.81
N ILE A 33 -20.30 3.87 9.72
CA ILE A 33 -19.94 4.95 10.66
C ILE A 33 -20.66 6.24 10.26
N SER A 34 -21.64 6.63 11.07
CA SER A 34 -22.47 7.84 10.88
C SER A 34 -21.72 9.16 11.07
N HIS A 35 -20.61 9.15 11.81
CA HIS A 35 -19.86 10.37 12.14
C HIS A 35 -18.81 10.70 11.07
N SER A 36 -19.02 11.80 10.33
CA SER A 36 -18.21 12.20 9.17
C SER A 36 -16.72 12.36 9.48
N ALA A 37 -16.38 13.01 10.60
CA ALA A 37 -14.99 13.23 11.00
C ALA A 37 -14.26 11.90 11.33
N VAL A 38 -14.93 10.99 12.04
CA VAL A 38 -14.37 9.68 12.39
C VAL A 38 -14.20 8.82 11.14
N SER A 39 -15.18 8.87 10.24
CA SER A 39 -15.14 8.15 8.96
C SER A 39 -13.95 8.60 8.09
N ILE A 40 -13.68 9.91 8.00
CA ILE A 40 -12.51 10.44 7.28
C ILE A 40 -11.19 10.03 7.93
N PHE A 41 -11.08 10.15 9.26
CA PHE A 41 -9.87 9.74 9.97
C PHE A 41 -9.59 8.25 9.76
N LEU A 42 -10.63 7.42 9.90
CA LEU A 42 -10.53 5.99 9.70
C LEU A 42 -10.17 5.64 8.26
N TYR A 43 -10.75 6.35 7.28
CA TYR A 43 -10.38 6.22 5.86
C TYR A 43 -8.88 6.42 5.65
N ILE A 44 -8.31 7.52 6.18
CA ILE A 44 -6.87 7.82 6.03
C ILE A 44 -6.00 6.74 6.68
N VAL A 45 -6.35 6.32 7.90
CA VAL A 45 -5.60 5.28 8.62
C VAL A 45 -5.66 3.96 7.87
N LEU A 46 -6.85 3.51 7.46
CA LEU A 46 -7.02 2.26 6.72
C LEU A 46 -6.27 2.30 5.39
N LEU A 47 -6.44 3.38 4.63
CA LEU A 47 -5.78 3.55 3.34
C LEU A 47 -4.27 3.45 3.49
N THR A 48 -3.70 4.10 4.49
CA THR A 48 -2.25 4.09 4.75
C THR A 48 -1.74 2.70 5.13
N LEU A 49 -2.49 1.95 5.94
CA LEU A 49 -2.12 0.60 6.37
C LEU A 49 -2.33 -0.46 5.28
N LEU A 50 -3.35 -0.29 4.45
CA LEU A 50 -3.74 -1.24 3.41
C LEU A 50 -2.89 -1.08 2.14
N TRP A 51 -2.45 0.15 1.84
CA TRP A 51 -1.61 0.47 0.70
C TRP A 51 -0.36 -0.41 0.53
N PRO A 52 0.50 -0.62 1.55
CA PRO A 52 1.71 -1.43 1.40
C PRO A 52 1.39 -2.90 1.05
N VAL A 53 0.24 -3.42 1.48
CA VAL A 53 -0.23 -4.76 1.13
C VAL A 53 -0.65 -4.80 -0.35
N MET A 54 -1.42 -3.81 -0.79
CA MET A 54 -1.90 -3.72 -2.18
C MET A 54 -0.75 -3.52 -3.17
N VAL A 55 0.21 -2.65 -2.86
CA VAL A 55 1.40 -2.45 -3.71
C VAL A 55 2.20 -3.74 -3.86
N ILE A 56 2.35 -4.52 -2.79
CA ILE A 56 3.03 -5.82 -2.88
C ILE A 56 2.23 -6.81 -3.74
N LEU A 57 0.92 -6.92 -3.54
CA LEU A 57 0.05 -7.81 -4.33
C LEU A 57 0.13 -7.48 -5.83
N VAL A 58 0.00 -6.19 -6.17
CA VAL A 58 0.07 -5.73 -7.56
C VAL A 58 1.48 -5.92 -8.13
N SER A 59 2.53 -5.82 -7.33
CA SER A 59 3.90 -6.02 -7.83
C SER A 59 4.24 -7.46 -8.25
N ILE A 60 3.42 -8.46 -7.88
CA ILE A 60 3.61 -9.87 -8.24
C ILE A 60 3.51 -10.09 -9.76
N PRO A 61 2.40 -9.73 -10.45
CA PRO A 61 2.27 -9.93 -11.89
C PRO A 61 3.26 -9.08 -12.72
N PHE A 62 3.76 -7.97 -12.19
CA PHE A 62 4.71 -7.08 -12.88
C PHE A 62 6.18 -7.48 -12.70
N GLY A 63 6.48 -8.53 -11.91
CA GLY A 63 7.85 -9.00 -11.65
C GLY A 63 8.70 -8.09 -10.75
N GLN A 64 8.14 -6.96 -10.28
CA GLN A 64 8.83 -5.97 -9.43
C GLN A 64 8.72 -6.30 -7.92
N PHE A 65 8.21 -7.48 -7.55
CA PHE A 65 8.00 -7.90 -6.16
C PHE A 65 9.26 -7.79 -5.29
N ARG A 66 10.43 -8.21 -5.81
CA ARG A 66 11.69 -8.16 -5.03
C ARG A 66 12.11 -6.71 -4.75
N PHE A 67 11.87 -5.79 -5.68
CA PHE A 67 12.12 -4.36 -5.50
C PHE A 67 11.21 -3.78 -4.41
N PHE A 68 9.89 -3.99 -4.51
CA PHE A 68 8.93 -3.47 -3.55
C PHE A 68 9.07 -4.09 -2.15
N LYS A 69 9.38 -5.38 -2.06
CA LYS A 69 9.67 -6.04 -0.79
C LYS A 69 10.90 -5.43 -0.11
N ASN A 70 11.98 -5.22 -0.84
CA ASN A 70 13.19 -4.60 -0.30
C ASN A 70 12.94 -3.13 0.11
N TYR A 71 12.18 -2.39 -0.71
CA TYR A 71 11.75 -1.02 -0.40
C TYR A 71 10.93 -0.97 0.89
N LEU A 72 9.93 -1.84 1.03
CA LEU A 72 9.07 -1.87 2.20
C LEU A 72 9.83 -2.33 3.45
N GLN A 73 10.72 -3.32 3.34
CA GLN A 73 11.61 -3.71 4.42
C GLN A 73 12.52 -2.55 4.88
N LYS A 74 13.04 -1.75 3.94
CA LYS A 74 13.86 -0.58 4.27
C LYS A 74 13.05 0.47 5.04
N ILE A 75 11.82 0.72 4.63
CA ILE A 75 10.91 1.63 5.35
C ILE A 75 10.56 1.08 6.72
N ALA A 76 10.20 -0.19 6.82
CA ALA A 76 9.83 -0.82 8.09
C ALA A 76 11.01 -0.87 9.09
N ARG A 77 12.24 -1.04 8.61
CA ARG A 77 13.45 -0.87 9.43
C ARG A 77 13.64 0.57 9.90
N ARG A 78 13.39 1.57 9.06
CA ARG A 78 13.45 3.00 9.45
C ARG A 78 12.39 3.35 10.48
N MET A 79 11.19 2.80 10.34
CA MET A 79 10.10 2.95 11.31
C MET A 79 10.30 2.09 12.58
N ARG A 80 11.44 1.37 12.70
CA ARG A 80 11.76 0.47 13.82
C ARG A 80 10.71 -0.62 14.06
N LEU A 81 9.90 -0.93 13.05
CA LEU A 81 8.86 -1.97 13.11
C LEU A 81 9.45 -3.39 13.01
N ILE A 82 10.66 -3.52 12.46
CA ILE A 82 11.34 -4.81 12.27
C ILE A 82 12.73 -4.73 12.88
N LYS A 83 13.07 -5.67 13.77
CA LYS A 83 14.44 -5.82 14.29
C LYS A 83 15.38 -6.24 13.15
N PRO A 84 16.59 -5.67 13.07
CA PRO A 84 17.58 -6.12 12.09
C PRO A 84 17.86 -7.61 12.31
N LYS A 85 17.86 -8.38 11.22
CA LYS A 85 18.26 -9.79 11.26
C LYS A 85 19.77 -9.79 11.58
N SER A 86 20.10 -10.20 12.82
CA SER A 86 21.47 -10.40 13.29
C SER A 86 22.15 -11.56 12.57
#